data_AF-A0A9P9SG44-F1
#
_entry.id   AF-A0A9P9SG44-F1
#
_cell.length_a   1.000
_cell.length_b   1.000
_cell.length_c   1.000
_cell.angle_alpha   90.00
_cell.angle_beta   90.00
_cell.angle_gamma   90.00
#
_symmetry.space_group_name_H-M   'P 1'
#
loop_
_entity.id
_entity.type
_entity.pdbx_description
1 polymer ?
#
loop_
_entity_poly.entity_id
_entity_poly.type
_entity_poly.pdbx_seq_one_letter_code
_entity_poly.pdbx_strand_id
1 'polypeptide(L)'
;MQQFNLTATGYNLNYLPEYIALRHGFFKEQGLDVTVNIPTPWDGVLDALADGTADMSLGGIWVPSMYRERVQNYTVFAQIANRCPLALIGRSGITQPFKLSDVAGKTVLMKSGGGASVGLFFKMLLREKGVDPRSVDYIQDLDGVMLGNLFQGGMGDYFVTDNLSALAMASSNPEIAIQMEMVTQGDVPWSVYYRESATITPEVLDSQRRFCIGLKKGIDWVLEHEAESFSDELADLFPNVPVEVAVSVTNQFRREGMWTSTVIPQKAFDRWQAGLTDARLVKEPLLYSEIVDARPAVKAESVKEVRVERAMETRL
;
A
#
# COMPACT_ATOMS: atom_id res chain seq x y z
N MET A 1 13.71 -25.69 -3.71
CA MET A 1 13.16 -24.35 -3.42
C MET A 1 11.67 -24.55 -3.15
N GLN A 2 11.13 -24.01 -2.06
CA GLN A 2 9.72 -24.15 -1.72
C GLN A 2 8.89 -23.17 -2.57
N GLN A 3 7.83 -23.65 -3.22
CA GLN A 3 6.86 -22.77 -3.90
C GLN A 3 6.13 -21.91 -2.86
N PHE A 4 5.97 -20.62 -3.17
CA PHE A 4 5.27 -19.69 -2.29
C PHE A 4 4.50 -18.65 -3.10
N ASN A 5 3.25 -18.96 -3.41
CA ASN A 5 2.44 -18.25 -4.39
C ASN A 5 1.75 -17.05 -3.74
N LEU A 6 2.04 -15.86 -4.26
CA LEU A 6 1.37 -14.62 -3.89
C LEU A 6 0.25 -14.32 -4.89
N THR A 7 -0.89 -13.88 -4.39
CA THR A 7 -1.88 -13.17 -5.20
C THR A 7 -1.98 -11.71 -4.76
N ALA A 8 -2.08 -10.75 -5.67
CA ALA A 8 -2.11 -9.32 -5.34
C ALA A 8 -3.31 -8.61 -5.95
N THR A 9 -3.86 -7.62 -5.24
CA THR A 9 -5.03 -6.85 -5.71
C THR A 9 -4.71 -5.88 -6.86
N GLY A 10 -3.44 -5.79 -7.27
CA GLY A 10 -3.00 -4.91 -8.35
C GLY A 10 -1.49 -4.73 -8.40
N TYR A 11 -1.04 -4.00 -9.41
CA TYR A 11 0.36 -3.68 -9.66
C TYR A 11 0.59 -2.18 -9.47
N ASN A 12 1.26 -1.77 -8.39
CA ASN A 12 1.44 -0.36 -8.03
C ASN A 12 2.85 -0.06 -7.52
N LEU A 13 3.29 1.19 -7.62
CA LEU A 13 4.63 1.61 -7.20
C LEU A 13 4.88 1.41 -5.70
N ASN A 14 3.87 1.55 -4.84
CA ASN A 14 4.03 1.31 -3.41
C ASN A 14 4.40 -0.16 -3.08
N TYR A 15 4.37 -1.08 -4.05
CA TYR A 15 4.86 -2.46 -3.92
C TYR A 15 6.29 -2.67 -4.44
N LEU A 16 6.98 -1.60 -4.85
CA LEU A 16 8.32 -1.64 -5.43
C LEU A 16 9.33 -2.54 -4.67
N PRO A 17 9.41 -2.53 -3.32
CA PRO A 17 10.32 -3.42 -2.60
C PRO A 17 10.11 -4.91 -2.87
N GLU A 18 8.88 -5.36 -3.10
CA GLU A 18 8.61 -6.76 -3.47
C GLU A 18 9.16 -7.07 -4.86
N TYR A 19 8.98 -6.16 -5.81
CA TYR A 19 9.47 -6.33 -7.18
C TYR A 19 11.00 -6.39 -7.21
N ILE A 20 11.67 -5.52 -6.44
CA ILE A 20 13.12 -5.55 -6.26
C ILE A 20 13.55 -6.86 -5.58
N ALA A 21 12.87 -7.30 -4.52
CA ALA A 21 13.18 -8.57 -3.87
C ALA A 21 13.05 -9.79 -4.80
N LEU A 22 12.09 -9.76 -5.73
CA LEU A 22 11.95 -10.77 -6.79
C LEU A 22 13.11 -10.70 -7.79
N ARG A 23 13.37 -9.51 -8.37
CA ARG A 23 14.42 -9.30 -9.38
C ARG A 23 15.81 -9.65 -8.87
N HIS A 24 16.12 -9.24 -7.64
CA HIS A 24 17.42 -9.43 -7.00
C HIS A 24 17.55 -10.80 -6.32
N GLY A 25 16.51 -11.65 -6.38
CA GLY A 25 16.57 -13.02 -5.88
C GLY A 25 16.56 -13.15 -4.35
N PHE A 26 16.20 -12.10 -3.61
CA PHE A 26 16.21 -12.11 -2.15
C PHE A 26 15.28 -13.16 -1.53
N PHE A 27 14.17 -13.48 -2.19
CA PHE A 27 13.32 -14.61 -1.78
C PHE A 27 13.97 -15.97 -2.05
N LYS A 28 14.68 -16.12 -3.17
CA LYS A 28 15.39 -17.37 -3.54
C LYS A 28 16.51 -17.67 -2.54
N GLU A 29 17.20 -16.65 -2.05
CA GLU A 29 18.19 -16.80 -0.96
C GLU A 29 17.58 -17.34 0.33
N GLN A 30 16.29 -17.13 0.56
CA GLN A 30 15.54 -17.68 1.70
C GLN A 30 14.87 -19.02 1.35
N GLY A 31 15.23 -19.63 0.22
CA GLY A 31 14.72 -20.92 -0.23
C GLY A 31 13.29 -20.87 -0.75
N LEU A 32 12.76 -19.69 -1.07
CA LEU A 32 11.40 -19.48 -1.57
C LEU A 32 11.41 -19.18 -3.07
N ASP A 33 10.56 -19.88 -3.82
CA ASP A 33 10.21 -19.58 -5.20
C ASP A 33 8.91 -18.79 -5.16
N VAL A 34 9.02 -17.46 -5.10
CA VAL A 34 7.84 -16.60 -5.00
C VAL A 34 7.33 -16.30 -6.41
N THR A 35 6.06 -16.59 -6.64
CA THR A 35 5.33 -16.22 -7.85
C THR A 35 4.23 -15.22 -7.49
N VAL A 36 3.85 -14.36 -8.44
CA VAL A 36 2.80 -13.35 -8.21
C VAL A 36 1.73 -13.47 -9.30
N ASN A 37 0.48 -13.61 -8.88
CA ASN A 37 -0.69 -13.56 -9.75
C ASN A 37 -1.60 -12.38 -9.40
N ILE A 38 -2.07 -11.64 -10.40
CA ILE A 38 -2.96 -10.48 -10.22
C ILE A 38 -4.28 -10.79 -10.92
N PRO A 39 -5.30 -11.29 -10.20
CA PRO A 39 -6.58 -11.63 -10.79
C PRO A 39 -7.34 -10.38 -11.24
N THR A 40 -8.19 -10.58 -12.24
CA THR A 40 -9.17 -9.58 -12.69
C THR A 40 -10.54 -10.24 -12.72
N PRO A 41 -11.52 -9.78 -11.92
CA PRO A 41 -11.47 -8.65 -11.00
C PRO A 41 -10.57 -8.88 -9.76
N TRP A 42 -10.27 -7.80 -9.03
CA TRP A 42 -9.28 -7.81 -7.94
C TRP A 42 -9.65 -8.77 -6.80
N ASP A 43 -10.94 -9.01 -6.57
CA ASP A 43 -11.47 -9.84 -5.50
C ASP A 43 -11.24 -11.33 -5.72
N GLY A 44 -10.81 -11.74 -6.93
CA GLY A 44 -10.31 -13.10 -7.19
C GLY A 44 -9.09 -13.48 -6.34
N VAL A 45 -8.46 -12.53 -5.64
CA VAL A 45 -7.44 -12.84 -4.62
C VAL A 45 -8.01 -13.71 -3.50
N LEU A 46 -9.30 -13.56 -3.18
CA LEU A 46 -9.96 -14.31 -2.12
C LEU A 46 -10.30 -15.73 -2.56
N ASP A 47 -10.69 -15.90 -3.82
CA ASP A 47 -10.90 -17.23 -4.41
C ASP A 47 -9.59 -18.03 -4.44
N ALA A 48 -8.47 -17.37 -4.81
CA ALA A 48 -7.17 -18.01 -4.85
C ALA A 48 -6.65 -18.44 -3.46
N LEU A 49 -7.02 -17.70 -2.40
CA LEU A 49 -6.75 -18.12 -1.03
C LEU A 49 -7.61 -19.33 -0.63
N ALA A 50 -8.89 -19.31 -1.01
CA ALA A 50 -9.86 -20.33 -0.63
C ALA A 50 -9.62 -21.68 -1.34
N ASP A 51 -9.21 -21.65 -2.61
CA ASP A 51 -8.91 -22.85 -3.39
C ASP A 51 -7.46 -23.36 -3.23
N GLY A 52 -6.62 -22.59 -2.53
CA GLY A 52 -5.23 -22.93 -2.24
C GLY A 52 -4.26 -22.74 -3.41
N THR A 53 -4.68 -22.07 -4.50
CA THR A 53 -3.77 -21.69 -5.59
C THR A 53 -2.79 -20.60 -5.19
N ALA A 54 -3.14 -19.78 -4.19
CA ALA A 54 -2.26 -18.81 -3.54
C ALA A 54 -2.06 -19.12 -2.05
N ASP A 55 -0.82 -18.96 -1.55
CA ASP A 55 -0.46 -19.12 -0.15
C ASP A 55 -0.75 -17.88 0.71
N MET A 56 -0.83 -16.72 0.06
CA MET A 56 -1.05 -15.41 0.67
C MET A 56 -1.58 -14.40 -0.35
N SER A 57 -2.23 -13.36 0.17
CA SER A 57 -2.68 -12.20 -0.60
C SER A 57 -1.96 -10.93 -0.16
N LEU A 58 -1.63 -10.07 -1.12
CA LEU A 58 -1.21 -8.69 -0.93
C LEU A 58 -2.38 -7.74 -1.25
N GLY A 59 -2.80 -6.97 -0.25
CA GLY A 59 -3.90 -6.02 -0.40
C GLY A 59 -4.09 -5.16 0.85
N GLY A 60 -5.21 -4.43 0.91
CA GLY A 60 -5.50 -3.57 2.05
C GLY A 60 -5.99 -4.34 3.28
N ILE A 61 -5.53 -3.97 4.47
CA ILE A 61 -5.92 -4.59 5.74
C ILE A 61 -7.42 -4.46 6.08
N TRP A 62 -8.13 -3.59 5.35
CA TRP A 62 -9.58 -3.43 5.45
C TRP A 62 -10.32 -4.72 5.10
N VAL A 63 -9.77 -5.57 4.21
CA VAL A 63 -10.35 -6.88 3.86
C VAL A 63 -10.33 -7.83 5.05
N PRO A 64 -9.17 -8.19 5.66
CA PRO A 64 -9.14 -8.97 6.90
C PRO A 64 -10.07 -8.45 8.00
N SER A 65 -10.11 -7.12 8.19
CA SER A 65 -10.92 -6.49 9.23
C SER A 65 -12.43 -6.61 8.96
N MET A 66 -12.85 -6.38 7.71
CA MET A 66 -14.27 -6.44 7.33
C MET A 66 -14.81 -7.88 7.29
N TYR A 67 -13.97 -8.86 6.94
CA TYR A 67 -14.36 -10.28 6.80
C TYR A 67 -14.41 -11.02 8.14
N ARG A 68 -13.64 -10.54 9.13
CA ARG A 68 -13.51 -11.14 10.47
C ARG A 68 -14.87 -11.46 11.07
N GLU A 69 -15.05 -12.72 11.47
CA GLU A 69 -16.28 -13.24 12.12
C GLU A 69 -17.57 -13.09 11.31
N ARG A 70 -17.47 -12.81 10.01
CA ARG A 70 -18.63 -12.71 9.10
C ARG A 70 -18.57 -13.75 7.99
N VAL A 71 -17.43 -13.84 7.32
CA VAL A 71 -17.26 -14.70 6.14
C VAL A 71 -16.08 -15.64 6.35
N GLN A 72 -14.88 -15.07 6.49
CA GLN A 72 -13.66 -15.84 6.65
C GLN A 72 -12.67 -15.05 7.54
N ASN A 73 -11.91 -15.76 8.35
CA ASN A 73 -10.88 -15.14 9.16
C ASN A 73 -9.55 -15.15 8.40
N TYR A 74 -8.97 -13.97 8.24
CA TYR A 74 -7.65 -13.78 7.67
C TYR A 74 -6.69 -13.24 8.72
N THR A 75 -5.47 -13.76 8.74
CA THR A 75 -4.39 -13.28 9.60
C THR A 75 -3.35 -12.58 8.75
N VAL A 76 -3.06 -11.35 9.14
CA VAL A 76 -2.03 -10.50 8.57
C VAL A 76 -0.69 -10.82 9.23
N PHE A 77 0.39 -10.94 8.47
CA PHE A 77 1.71 -11.28 9.04
C PHE A 77 2.84 -10.30 8.68
N ALA A 78 2.62 -9.42 7.70
CA ALA A 78 3.60 -8.41 7.29
C ALA A 78 2.93 -7.23 6.57
N GLN A 79 3.64 -6.11 6.46
CA GLN A 79 3.29 -5.00 5.56
C GLN A 79 4.39 -4.70 4.53
N ILE A 80 3.99 -4.02 3.46
CA ILE A 80 4.91 -3.40 2.50
C ILE A 80 4.71 -1.89 2.40
N ALA A 81 3.48 -1.40 2.45
CA ALA A 81 3.17 0.03 2.32
C ALA A 81 2.56 0.57 3.62
N ASN A 82 3.23 1.57 4.19
CA ASN A 82 2.94 2.14 5.52
C ASN A 82 2.31 3.56 5.44
N ARG A 83 2.06 4.04 4.22
CA ARG A 83 1.44 5.35 3.95
C ARG A 83 0.46 5.24 2.78
N CYS A 84 -0.40 6.24 2.65
CA CYS A 84 -1.34 6.35 1.54
C CYS A 84 -0.62 6.79 0.25
N PRO A 85 -0.56 5.97 -0.82
CA PRO A 85 0.08 6.28 -2.10
C PRO A 85 -0.88 7.02 -3.04
N LEU A 86 -1.60 8.02 -2.51
CA LEU A 86 -2.54 8.82 -3.27
C LEU A 86 -2.14 10.30 -3.21
N ALA A 87 -2.65 11.05 -4.18
CA ALA A 87 -2.60 12.50 -4.22
C ALA A 87 -4.01 13.05 -4.48
N LEU A 88 -4.25 14.25 -3.98
CA LEU A 88 -5.36 15.09 -4.40
C LEU A 88 -4.82 16.09 -5.42
N ILE A 89 -5.28 16.00 -6.66
CA ILE A 89 -5.03 17.01 -7.69
C ILE A 89 -6.23 17.93 -7.84
N GLY A 90 -5.99 19.17 -8.22
CA GLY A 90 -7.01 20.20 -8.42
C GLY A 90 -6.62 21.19 -9.51
N ARG A 91 -7.51 22.13 -9.81
CA ARG A 91 -7.26 23.16 -10.82
C ARG A 91 -6.17 24.14 -10.35
N SER A 92 -5.27 24.57 -11.25
CA SER A 92 -4.12 25.43 -10.92
C SER A 92 -4.48 26.91 -10.66
N GLY A 93 -5.72 27.32 -10.96
CA GLY A 93 -6.23 28.68 -10.68
C GLY A 93 -6.37 29.04 -9.19
N ILE A 94 -5.94 28.18 -8.27
CA ILE A 94 -5.95 28.43 -6.84
C ILE A 94 -4.73 29.30 -6.48
N THR A 95 -4.96 30.55 -6.10
CA THR A 95 -3.93 31.57 -5.83
C THR A 95 -3.40 31.55 -4.39
N GLN A 96 -3.97 30.71 -3.53
CA GLN A 96 -3.64 30.59 -2.11
C GLN A 96 -3.17 29.16 -1.79
N PRO A 97 -2.30 28.96 -0.78
CA PRO A 97 -1.90 27.61 -0.38
C PRO A 97 -3.13 26.77 -0.02
N PHE A 98 -3.24 25.59 -0.63
CA PHE A 98 -4.35 24.67 -0.42
C PHE A 98 -4.47 24.25 1.05
N LYS A 99 -5.71 24.23 1.54
CA LYS A 99 -6.09 23.60 2.81
C LYS A 99 -7.10 22.52 2.52
N LEU A 100 -7.04 21.40 3.25
CA LEU A 100 -8.01 20.32 3.06
C LEU A 100 -9.48 20.78 3.24
N SER A 101 -9.73 21.80 4.06
CA SER A 101 -11.05 22.43 4.20
C SER A 101 -11.61 23.02 2.90
N ASP A 102 -10.77 23.31 1.92
CA ASP A 102 -11.15 23.92 0.64
C ASP A 102 -11.90 22.94 -0.27
N VAL A 103 -11.99 21.66 0.11
CA VAL A 103 -12.85 20.67 -0.57
C VAL A 103 -14.31 20.75 -0.15
N ALA A 104 -14.64 21.46 0.94
CA ALA A 104 -16.01 21.63 1.38
C ALA A 104 -16.82 22.44 0.33
N GLY A 105 -17.99 21.92 -0.05
CA GLY A 105 -18.85 22.47 -1.09
C GLY A 105 -18.33 22.25 -2.52
N LYS A 106 -17.29 21.42 -2.70
CA LYS A 106 -16.66 21.13 -4.00
C LYS A 106 -16.95 19.70 -4.45
N THR A 107 -16.84 19.46 -5.75
CA THR A 107 -17.00 18.13 -6.34
C THR A 107 -15.63 17.44 -6.43
N VAL A 108 -15.49 16.30 -5.74
CA VAL A 108 -14.29 15.47 -5.73
C VAL A 108 -14.54 14.16 -6.46
N LEU A 109 -13.73 13.87 -7.48
CA LEU A 109 -13.71 12.60 -8.18
C LEU A 109 -12.87 11.58 -7.38
N MET A 110 -13.34 10.35 -7.25
CA MET A 110 -12.56 9.25 -6.66
C MET A 110 -13.09 7.88 -7.05
N LYS A 111 -12.24 6.85 -7.11
CA LYS A 111 -12.63 5.52 -7.59
C LYS A 111 -13.78 4.86 -6.83
N SER A 112 -13.82 4.97 -5.49
CA SER A 112 -14.84 4.27 -4.68
C SER A 112 -15.17 5.01 -3.39
N GLY A 113 -16.42 4.94 -2.95
CA GLY A 113 -16.86 5.62 -1.74
C GLY A 113 -16.50 4.96 -0.40
N GLY A 114 -16.37 3.63 -0.35
CA GLY A 114 -16.14 2.88 0.91
C GLY A 114 -15.58 1.46 0.76
N GLY A 115 -15.64 0.84 -0.43
CA GLY A 115 -15.15 -0.52 -0.68
C GLY A 115 -13.72 -0.64 -1.23
N ALA A 116 -13.04 0.47 -1.53
CA ALA A 116 -11.59 0.49 -1.77
C ALA A 116 -10.94 1.58 -0.92
N SER A 117 -9.65 1.38 -0.60
CA SER A 117 -8.88 2.21 0.34
C SER A 117 -8.93 3.72 0.04
N VAL A 118 -9.20 4.11 -1.22
CA VAL A 118 -9.24 5.50 -1.71
C VAL A 118 -10.25 6.36 -0.94
N GLY A 119 -11.55 6.09 -1.07
CA GLY A 119 -12.58 6.90 -0.42
C GLY A 119 -12.62 6.71 1.08
N LEU A 120 -12.25 5.52 1.57
CA LEU A 120 -12.09 5.25 2.99
C LEU A 120 -11.05 6.19 3.61
N PHE A 121 -9.83 6.23 3.06
CA PHE A 121 -8.76 7.08 3.58
C PHE A 121 -9.09 8.55 3.41
N PHE A 122 -9.60 8.98 2.26
CA PHE A 122 -9.93 10.39 2.04
C PHE A 122 -10.98 10.88 3.04
N LYS A 123 -12.08 10.14 3.24
CA LYS A 123 -13.13 10.51 4.20
C LYS A 123 -12.64 10.41 5.65
N MET A 124 -11.77 9.46 5.98
CA MET A 124 -11.10 9.40 7.29
C MET A 124 -10.26 10.66 7.52
N LEU A 125 -9.44 11.05 6.54
CA LEU A 125 -8.59 12.24 6.63
C LEU A 125 -9.42 13.53 6.79
N LEU A 126 -10.55 13.65 6.07
CA LEU A 126 -11.47 14.78 6.26
C LEU A 126 -11.94 14.89 7.71
N ARG A 127 -12.39 13.77 8.31
CA ARG A 127 -12.84 13.74 9.71
C ARG A 127 -11.71 14.09 10.68
N GLU A 128 -10.51 13.53 10.49
CA GLU A 128 -9.33 13.84 11.30
C GLU A 128 -8.96 15.33 11.28
N LYS A 129 -9.28 16.03 10.18
CA LYS A 129 -9.03 17.47 10.01
C LYS A 129 -10.26 18.33 10.28
N GLY A 130 -11.33 17.77 10.84
CA GLY A 130 -12.54 18.51 11.21
C GLY A 130 -13.41 18.97 10.04
N VAL A 131 -13.25 18.35 8.86
CA VAL A 131 -14.09 18.61 7.68
C VAL A 131 -15.17 17.53 7.63
N ASP A 132 -16.45 17.94 7.60
CA ASP A 132 -17.57 16.98 7.45
C ASP A 132 -17.53 16.37 6.04
N PRO A 133 -17.35 15.05 5.87
CA PRO A 133 -17.38 14.43 4.55
C PRO A 133 -18.69 14.66 3.79
N ARG A 134 -19.81 14.94 4.47
CA ARG A 134 -21.10 15.25 3.84
C ARG A 134 -21.16 16.65 3.23
N SER A 135 -20.18 17.51 3.55
CA SER A 135 -20.07 18.83 2.94
C SER A 135 -19.43 18.78 1.54
N VAL A 136 -18.90 17.63 1.13
CA VAL A 136 -18.22 17.43 -0.16
C VAL A 136 -19.15 16.67 -1.10
N ASP A 137 -19.22 17.12 -2.36
CA ASP A 137 -19.91 16.39 -3.42
C ASP A 137 -18.97 15.37 -4.06
N TYR A 138 -19.46 14.18 -4.40
CA TYR A 138 -18.62 13.07 -4.83
C TYR A 138 -19.09 12.46 -6.14
N ILE A 139 -18.17 12.39 -7.11
CA ILE A 139 -18.31 11.54 -8.29
C ILE A 139 -17.46 10.31 -8.04
N GLN A 140 -18.11 9.18 -7.82
CA GLN A 140 -17.45 7.95 -7.36
C GLN A 140 -18.03 6.70 -8.00
N ASP A 141 -17.40 5.55 -7.72
CA ASP A 141 -17.79 4.22 -8.19
C ASP A 141 -17.68 4.06 -9.73
N LEU A 142 -16.68 4.74 -10.31
CA LEU A 142 -16.27 4.65 -11.70
C LEU A 142 -14.81 4.17 -11.80
N ASP A 143 -14.44 3.64 -12.96
CA ASP A 143 -13.05 3.25 -13.23
C ASP A 143 -12.09 4.46 -13.13
N GLY A 144 -10.86 4.21 -12.67
CA GLY A 144 -9.86 5.25 -12.44
C GLY A 144 -9.45 5.99 -13.71
N VAL A 145 -9.33 5.27 -14.84
CA VAL A 145 -8.98 5.89 -16.14
C VAL A 145 -10.14 6.76 -16.62
N MET A 146 -11.37 6.28 -16.47
CA MET A 146 -12.57 7.07 -16.79
C MET A 146 -12.64 8.35 -15.95
N LEU A 147 -12.45 8.27 -14.63
CA LEU A 147 -12.42 9.44 -13.75
C LEU A 147 -11.31 10.42 -14.13
N GLY A 148 -10.12 9.90 -14.46
CA GLY A 148 -9.02 10.71 -14.97
C GLY A 148 -9.38 11.49 -16.24
N ASN A 149 -9.98 10.81 -17.22
CA ASN A 149 -10.43 11.44 -18.47
C ASN A 149 -11.52 12.50 -18.24
N LEU A 150 -12.49 12.21 -17.36
CA LEU A 150 -13.55 13.15 -16.98
C LEU A 150 -12.97 14.38 -16.28
N PHE A 151 -12.04 14.19 -15.35
CA PHE A 151 -11.36 15.27 -14.66
C PHE A 151 -10.60 16.17 -15.64
N GLN A 152 -9.80 15.59 -16.54
CA GLN A 152 -9.10 16.36 -17.58
C GLN A 152 -10.08 17.07 -18.53
N GLY A 153 -11.24 16.48 -18.80
CA GLY A 153 -12.33 17.09 -19.57
C GLY A 153 -13.11 18.19 -18.84
N GLY A 154 -12.72 18.57 -17.61
CA GLY A 154 -13.31 19.67 -16.86
C GLY A 154 -14.35 19.27 -15.81
N MET A 155 -14.59 17.97 -15.59
CA MET A 155 -15.52 17.51 -14.57
C MET A 155 -14.91 17.61 -13.17
N GLY A 156 -15.63 18.25 -12.24
CA GLY A 156 -15.25 18.39 -10.83
C GLY A 156 -14.09 19.34 -10.56
N ASP A 157 -13.91 19.66 -9.29
CA ASP A 157 -12.90 20.59 -8.79
C ASP A 157 -11.58 19.88 -8.43
N TYR A 158 -11.69 18.66 -7.88
CA TYR A 158 -10.55 17.85 -7.48
C TYR A 158 -10.69 16.38 -7.89
N PHE A 159 -9.57 15.68 -7.95
CA PHE A 159 -9.51 14.25 -8.21
C PHE A 159 -8.51 13.57 -7.27
N VAL A 160 -8.94 12.47 -6.63
CA VAL A 160 -8.06 11.59 -5.85
C VAL A 160 -7.58 10.43 -6.72
N THR A 161 -6.27 10.37 -6.96
CA THR A 161 -5.62 9.33 -7.77
C THR A 161 -4.26 8.95 -7.22
N ASP A 162 -3.64 7.86 -7.69
CA ASP A 162 -2.29 7.47 -7.30
C ASP A 162 -1.23 8.53 -7.70
N ASN A 163 -0.10 8.57 -6.98
CA ASN A 163 0.92 9.61 -7.18
C ASN A 163 1.55 9.59 -8.58
N LEU A 164 1.65 8.43 -9.24
CA LEU A 164 2.18 8.36 -10.60
C LEU A 164 1.24 9.05 -11.59
N SER A 165 -0.05 8.70 -11.54
CA SER A 165 -1.08 9.33 -12.36
C SER A 165 -1.17 10.83 -12.07
N ALA A 166 -1.16 11.22 -10.79
CA ALA A 166 -1.24 12.62 -10.38
C ALA A 166 -0.11 13.47 -10.94
N LEU A 167 1.14 13.00 -10.79
CA LEU A 167 2.32 13.71 -11.28
C LEU A 167 2.37 13.74 -12.80
N ALA A 168 2.00 12.64 -13.47
CA ALA A 168 1.91 12.60 -14.93
C ALA A 168 0.88 13.62 -15.46
N MET A 169 -0.31 13.68 -14.84
CA MET A 169 -1.36 14.63 -15.23
C MET A 169 -0.91 16.08 -15.02
N ALA A 170 -0.41 16.43 -13.84
CA ALA A 170 0.07 17.78 -13.52
C ALA A 170 1.24 18.22 -14.41
N SER A 171 2.12 17.29 -14.81
CA SER A 171 3.23 17.59 -15.72
C SER A 171 2.76 17.82 -17.16
N SER A 172 1.70 17.14 -17.58
CA SER A 172 1.15 17.25 -18.94
C SER A 172 0.17 18.40 -19.13
N ASN A 173 -0.39 18.94 -18.05
CA ASN A 173 -1.42 19.98 -18.10
C ASN A 173 -1.17 21.08 -17.06
N PRO A 174 -0.80 22.30 -17.48
CA PRO A 174 -0.51 23.41 -16.55
C PRO A 174 -1.75 23.91 -15.79
N GLU A 175 -2.96 23.50 -16.19
CA GLU A 175 -4.21 23.79 -15.48
C GLU A 175 -4.48 22.84 -14.30
N ILE A 176 -3.61 21.84 -14.11
CA ILE A 176 -3.72 20.83 -13.04
C ILE A 176 -2.52 20.93 -12.12
N ALA A 177 -2.75 20.94 -10.82
CA ALA A 177 -1.70 20.94 -9.80
C ALA A 177 -1.98 19.89 -8.73
N ILE A 178 -0.91 19.33 -8.17
CA ILE A 178 -0.98 18.50 -6.97
C ILE A 178 -1.24 19.42 -5.78
N GLN A 179 -2.39 19.26 -5.14
CA GLN A 179 -2.82 20.06 -3.99
C GLN A 179 -2.38 19.43 -2.67
N MET A 180 -2.36 18.10 -2.60
CA MET A 180 -1.93 17.38 -1.42
C MET A 180 -1.40 16.01 -1.78
N GLU A 181 -0.22 15.69 -1.25
CA GLU A 181 0.35 14.34 -1.28
C GLU A 181 -0.06 13.60 -0.03
N MET A 182 -0.90 12.56 -0.16
CA MET A 182 -1.45 11.85 1.00
C MET A 182 -0.42 10.98 1.71
N VAL A 183 0.73 10.72 1.08
CA VAL A 183 1.87 10.04 1.72
C VAL A 183 2.37 10.78 2.95
N THR A 184 2.19 12.12 2.99
CA THR A 184 2.58 12.98 4.12
C THR A 184 1.60 12.93 5.30
N GLN A 185 0.46 12.25 5.16
CA GLN A 185 -0.68 12.34 6.07
C GLN A 185 -0.68 11.23 7.15
N GLY A 186 0.49 10.84 7.66
CA GLY A 186 0.60 9.92 8.79
C GLY A 186 0.48 8.44 8.41
N ASP A 187 0.81 7.56 9.37
CA ASP A 187 0.98 6.12 9.11
C ASP A 187 -0.37 5.43 9.01
N VAL A 188 -0.49 4.51 8.07
CA VAL A 188 -1.57 3.52 7.97
C VAL A 188 -0.98 2.27 7.32
N PRO A 189 -1.32 1.05 7.77
CA PRO A 189 -0.93 -0.19 7.09
C PRO A 189 -1.70 -0.33 5.77
N TRP A 190 -1.32 0.47 4.78
CA TRP A 190 -2.03 0.63 3.52
C TRP A 190 -2.12 -0.70 2.77
N SER A 191 -1.01 -1.42 2.71
CA SER A 191 -0.95 -2.74 2.09
C SER A 191 -0.15 -3.73 2.91
N VAL A 192 -0.78 -4.89 3.08
CA VAL A 192 -0.35 -5.96 3.98
C VAL A 192 -0.46 -7.32 3.29
N TYR A 193 0.29 -8.28 3.83
CA TYR A 193 0.22 -9.68 3.44
C TYR A 193 -0.61 -10.47 4.44
N TYR A 194 -1.59 -11.20 3.94
CA TYR A 194 -2.50 -11.99 4.77
C TYR A 194 -2.84 -13.33 4.13
N ARG A 195 -3.30 -14.28 4.95
CA ARG A 195 -3.78 -15.59 4.52
C ARG A 195 -4.92 -16.05 5.40
N GLU A 196 -5.60 -17.13 5.03
CA GLU A 196 -6.64 -17.73 5.86
C GLU A 196 -6.08 -18.21 7.20
N SER A 197 -6.67 -17.76 8.31
CA SER A 197 -6.19 -18.05 9.67
C SER A 197 -6.14 -19.55 9.96
N ALA A 198 -7.11 -20.31 9.46
CA ALA A 198 -7.22 -21.76 9.69
C ALA A 198 -6.07 -22.57 9.06
N THR A 199 -5.36 -21.99 8.10
CA THR A 199 -4.28 -22.67 7.36
C THR A 199 -2.89 -22.45 7.98
N ILE A 200 -2.80 -21.75 9.11
CA ILE A 200 -1.53 -21.41 9.75
C ILE A 200 -1.01 -22.59 10.58
N THR A 201 0.18 -23.05 10.22
CA THR A 201 0.95 -24.08 10.93
C THR A 201 2.35 -23.56 11.28
N PRO A 202 3.15 -24.27 12.11
CA PRO A 202 4.55 -23.91 12.35
C PRO A 202 5.39 -23.79 11.07
N GLU A 203 5.15 -24.64 10.08
CA GLU A 203 5.82 -24.61 8.77
C GLU A 203 5.45 -23.36 7.99
N VAL A 204 4.17 -22.98 7.99
CA VAL A 204 3.69 -21.73 7.39
C VAL A 204 4.33 -20.51 8.04
N LEU A 205 4.42 -20.49 9.37
CA LEU A 205 5.06 -19.39 10.10
C LEU A 205 6.55 -19.26 9.75
N ASP A 206 7.25 -20.38 9.52
CA ASP A 206 8.64 -20.33 9.06
C ASP A 206 8.75 -19.81 7.62
N SER A 207 7.86 -20.24 6.70
CA SER A 207 7.82 -19.70 5.34
C SER A 207 7.51 -18.20 5.31
N GLN A 208 6.55 -17.74 6.12
CA GLN A 208 6.24 -16.32 6.29
C GLN A 208 7.45 -15.56 6.86
N ARG A 209 8.16 -16.10 7.84
CA ARG A 209 9.38 -15.48 8.37
C ARG A 209 10.45 -15.33 7.29
N ARG A 210 10.69 -16.39 6.52
CA ARG A 210 11.65 -16.38 5.40
C ARG A 210 11.24 -15.38 4.31
N PHE A 211 9.94 -15.27 4.03
CA PHE A 211 9.40 -14.23 3.15
C PHE A 211 9.67 -12.83 3.70
N CYS A 212 9.37 -12.57 4.98
CA CYS A 212 9.65 -11.28 5.60
C CYS A 212 11.14 -10.91 5.53
N ILE A 213 12.06 -11.88 5.66
CA ILE A 213 13.50 -11.62 5.49
C ILE A 213 13.81 -11.19 4.05
N GLY A 214 13.28 -11.88 3.03
CA GLY A 214 13.47 -11.52 1.63
C GLY A 214 12.87 -10.15 1.29
N LEU A 215 11.65 -9.89 1.75
CA LEU A 215 10.97 -8.60 1.57
C LEU A 215 11.73 -7.47 2.28
N LYS A 216 12.21 -7.70 3.51
CA LYS A 216 13.04 -6.73 4.23
C LYS A 216 14.28 -6.34 3.43
N LYS A 217 14.96 -7.29 2.78
CA LYS A 217 16.10 -6.97 1.92
C LYS A 217 15.69 -6.07 0.74
N GLY A 218 14.52 -6.30 0.15
CA GLY A 218 13.98 -5.41 -0.88
C GLY A 218 13.69 -4.00 -0.37
N ILE A 219 13.11 -3.89 0.84
CA ILE A 219 12.85 -2.60 1.51
C ILE A 219 14.17 -1.88 1.78
N ASP A 220 15.11 -2.56 2.45
CA ASP A 220 16.42 -2.02 2.79
C ASP A 220 17.16 -1.56 1.51
N TRP A 221 17.15 -2.35 0.44
CA TRP A 221 17.78 -2.01 -0.84
C TRP A 221 17.18 -0.74 -1.47
N VAL A 222 15.85 -0.64 -1.55
CA VAL A 222 15.17 0.55 -2.11
C VAL A 222 15.47 1.80 -1.28
N LEU A 223 15.57 1.67 0.05
CA LEU A 223 15.90 2.80 0.92
C LEU A 223 17.36 3.23 0.79
N GLU A 224 18.29 2.28 0.59
CA GLU A 224 19.73 2.52 0.49
C GLU A 224 20.18 3.09 -0.88
N HIS A 225 19.33 3.02 -1.92
CA HIS A 225 19.68 3.48 -3.27
C HIS A 225 18.78 4.63 -3.73
N GLU A 226 19.37 5.68 -4.30
CA GLU A 226 18.62 6.72 -5.01
C GLU A 226 17.99 6.14 -6.29
N ALA A 227 16.73 6.50 -6.58
CA ALA A 227 15.95 5.90 -7.67
C ALA A 227 16.60 6.06 -9.05
N GLU A 228 17.39 7.10 -9.24
CA GLU A 228 18.19 7.36 -10.44
C GLU A 228 19.14 6.19 -10.75
N SER A 229 19.73 5.57 -9.72
CA SER A 229 20.71 4.50 -9.86
C SER A 229 20.13 3.18 -10.39
N PHE A 230 18.81 3.03 -10.35
CA PHE A 230 18.08 1.86 -10.86
C PHE A 230 16.88 2.27 -11.73
N SER A 231 17.01 3.40 -12.42
CA SER A 231 15.98 3.94 -13.31
C SER A 231 15.61 2.99 -14.46
N ASP A 232 16.56 2.20 -14.96
CA ASP A 232 16.29 1.14 -15.96
C ASP A 232 15.33 0.07 -15.40
N GLU A 233 15.50 -0.34 -14.13
CA GLU A 233 14.58 -1.28 -13.49
C GLU A 233 13.19 -0.67 -13.31
N LEU A 234 13.10 0.62 -12.97
CA LEU A 234 11.83 1.34 -12.88
C LEU A 234 11.14 1.45 -14.23
N ALA A 235 11.88 1.73 -15.30
CA ALA A 235 11.34 1.80 -16.66
C ALA A 235 10.77 0.45 -17.11
N ASP A 236 11.47 -0.65 -16.80
CA ASP A 236 10.97 -2.00 -17.10
C ASP A 236 9.71 -2.36 -16.29
N LEU A 237 9.66 -1.97 -15.01
CA LEU A 237 8.54 -2.26 -14.10
C LEU A 237 7.31 -1.41 -14.48
N PHE A 238 7.51 -0.16 -14.89
CA PHE A 238 6.44 0.80 -15.21
C PHE A 238 6.58 1.35 -16.64
N PRO A 239 6.48 0.51 -17.69
CA PRO A 239 6.81 0.91 -19.07
C PRO A 239 5.85 1.95 -19.66
N ASN A 240 4.67 2.11 -19.06
CA ASN A 240 3.66 3.10 -19.48
C ASN A 240 3.76 4.43 -18.71
N VAL A 241 4.78 4.59 -17.86
CA VAL A 241 5.01 5.78 -17.05
C VAL A 241 6.36 6.38 -17.46
N PRO A 242 6.46 7.70 -17.72
CA PRO A 242 7.75 8.33 -17.95
C PRO A 242 8.72 8.04 -16.80
N VAL A 243 9.94 7.61 -17.11
CA VAL A 243 10.89 7.12 -16.10
C VAL A 243 11.21 8.20 -15.06
N GLU A 244 11.22 9.48 -15.45
CA GLU A 244 11.45 10.61 -14.56
C GLU A 244 10.32 10.77 -13.52
N VAL A 245 9.07 10.44 -13.91
CA VAL A 245 7.92 10.42 -12.99
C VAL A 245 8.08 9.28 -11.99
N ALA A 246 8.45 8.07 -12.47
CA ALA A 246 8.67 6.91 -11.61
C ALA A 246 9.82 7.14 -10.61
N VAL A 247 10.94 7.72 -11.06
CA VAL A 247 12.08 8.11 -10.23
C VAL A 247 11.66 9.14 -9.17
N SER A 248 10.95 10.19 -9.58
CA SER A 248 10.51 11.26 -8.68
C SER A 248 9.59 10.74 -7.56
N VAL A 249 8.56 9.97 -7.91
CA VAL A 249 7.63 9.40 -6.92
C VAL A 249 8.31 8.35 -6.05
N THR A 250 9.23 7.55 -6.60
CA THR A 250 10.02 6.60 -5.80
C THR A 250 10.82 7.34 -4.72
N ASN A 251 11.55 8.39 -5.11
CA ASN A 251 12.32 9.19 -4.15
C ASN A 251 11.41 9.93 -3.14
N GLN A 252 10.21 10.36 -3.54
CA GLN A 252 9.21 10.89 -2.60
C GLN A 252 8.79 9.82 -1.58
N PHE A 253 8.43 8.62 -2.03
CA PHE A 253 8.04 7.52 -1.16
C PHE A 253 9.15 7.10 -0.20
N ARG A 254 10.42 7.12 -0.64
CA ARG A 254 11.60 6.92 0.23
C ARG A 254 11.65 7.96 1.34
N ARG A 255 11.54 9.26 1.00
CA ARG A 255 11.62 10.36 1.98
C ARG A 255 10.46 10.38 2.98
N GLU A 256 9.25 10.05 2.52
CA GLU A 256 8.02 10.20 3.31
C GLU A 256 7.65 8.93 4.10
N GLY A 257 8.52 7.91 4.09
CA GLY A 257 8.35 6.69 4.87
C GLY A 257 7.21 5.79 4.36
N MET A 258 7.00 5.74 3.04
CA MET A 258 6.12 4.74 2.41
C MET A 258 6.56 3.33 2.79
N TRP A 259 7.87 3.10 2.75
CA TRP A 259 8.52 1.85 3.11
C TRP A 259 9.33 2.06 4.38
N THR A 260 9.16 1.18 5.37
CA THR A 260 9.82 1.30 6.67
C THR A 260 10.35 -0.03 7.17
N SER A 261 9.45 -1.00 7.38
CA SER A 261 9.77 -2.35 7.84
C SER A 261 8.63 -3.30 7.46
N THR A 262 8.85 -4.60 7.65
CA THR A 262 7.79 -5.60 7.45
C THR A 262 6.79 -5.64 8.61
N VAL A 263 7.09 -5.01 9.74
CA VAL A 263 6.24 -4.97 10.93
C VAL A 263 5.18 -3.88 10.79
N ILE A 264 3.93 -4.21 11.12
CA ILE A 264 2.84 -3.24 11.18
C ILE A 264 2.87 -2.52 12.53
N PRO A 265 3.08 -1.20 12.59
CA PRO A 265 3.04 -0.47 13.85
C PRO A 265 1.64 -0.49 14.45
N GLN A 266 1.51 -0.83 15.74
CA GLN A 266 0.20 -0.89 16.41
C GLN A 266 -0.56 0.44 16.31
N LYS A 267 0.11 1.58 16.51
CA LYS A 267 -0.49 2.90 16.37
C LYS A 267 -1.08 3.16 14.97
N ALA A 268 -0.41 2.67 13.92
CA ALA A 268 -0.88 2.82 12.54
C ALA A 268 -2.11 1.94 12.29
N PHE A 269 -2.11 0.72 12.83
CA PHE A 269 -3.26 -0.18 12.82
C PHE A 269 -4.47 0.44 13.54
N ASP A 270 -4.28 0.94 14.77
CA ASP A 270 -5.35 1.51 15.59
C ASP A 270 -6.00 2.72 14.89
N ARG A 271 -5.18 3.59 14.28
CA ARG A 271 -5.66 4.72 13.47
C ARG A 271 -6.55 4.23 12.31
N TRP A 272 -6.10 3.20 11.60
CA TRP A 272 -6.87 2.67 10.48
C TRP A 272 -8.17 1.99 10.92
N GLN A 273 -8.17 1.28 12.06
CA GLN A 273 -9.39 0.68 12.63
C GLN A 273 -10.45 1.74 13.01
N ALA A 274 -10.02 2.92 13.49
CA ALA A 274 -10.93 4.04 13.70
C ALA A 274 -11.58 4.47 12.38
N GLY A 275 -10.80 4.62 11.30
CA GLY A 275 -11.32 4.91 9.96
C GLY A 275 -12.30 3.86 9.43
N LEU A 276 -12.02 2.58 9.65
CA LEU A 276 -12.93 1.48 9.29
C LEU A 276 -14.25 1.52 10.06
N THR A 277 -14.20 1.90 11.33
CA THR A 277 -15.38 2.06 12.19
C THR A 277 -16.23 3.24 11.73
N ASP A 278 -15.60 4.39 11.44
CA ASP A 278 -16.28 5.57 10.90
C ASP A 278 -16.96 5.30 9.55
N ALA A 279 -16.39 4.40 8.75
CA ALA A 279 -16.95 3.93 7.49
C ALA A 279 -17.98 2.80 7.67
N ARG A 280 -18.23 2.33 8.90
CA ARG A 280 -19.14 1.23 9.25
C ARG A 280 -18.75 -0.12 8.64
N LEU A 281 -17.49 -0.29 8.25
CA LEU A 281 -16.97 -1.57 7.78
C LEU A 281 -16.76 -2.54 8.94
N VAL A 282 -16.43 -2.02 10.12
CA VAL A 282 -16.45 -2.74 11.39
C VAL A 282 -17.38 -2.01 12.36
N LYS A 283 -17.93 -2.75 13.33
CA LYS A 283 -18.85 -2.18 14.33
C LYS A 283 -18.09 -1.34 15.37
N GLU A 284 -16.91 -1.81 15.74
CA GLU A 284 -15.97 -1.20 16.66
C GLU A 284 -14.54 -1.57 16.24
N PRO A 285 -13.51 -0.81 16.67
CA PRO A 285 -12.13 -1.13 16.36
C PRO A 285 -11.75 -2.54 16.84
N LEU A 286 -11.17 -3.35 15.95
CA LEU A 286 -10.66 -4.68 16.29
C LEU A 286 -9.34 -4.59 17.05
N LEU A 287 -9.00 -5.60 17.85
CA LEU A 287 -7.72 -5.63 18.53
C LEU A 287 -6.59 -6.02 17.56
N TYR A 288 -5.43 -5.39 17.72
CA TYR A 288 -4.25 -5.68 16.90
C TYR A 288 -3.94 -7.19 16.82
N SER A 289 -3.97 -7.88 17.96
CA SER A 289 -3.68 -9.32 18.06
C SER A 289 -4.73 -10.24 17.44
N GLU A 290 -5.94 -9.74 17.15
CA GLU A 290 -6.98 -10.53 16.49
C GLU A 290 -6.82 -10.58 14.97
N ILE A 291 -6.08 -9.62 14.41
CA ILE A 291 -5.86 -9.48 12.97
C ILE A 291 -4.40 -9.75 12.59
N VAL A 292 -3.46 -9.32 13.42
CA VAL A 292 -2.03 -9.33 13.09
C VAL A 292 -1.27 -10.36 13.93
N ASP A 293 -0.61 -11.29 13.24
CA ASP A 293 0.46 -12.11 13.79
C ASP A 293 1.81 -11.52 13.41
N ALA A 294 2.37 -10.69 14.30
CA ALA A 294 3.63 -9.99 14.04
C ALA A 294 4.87 -10.90 14.15
N ARG A 295 4.74 -12.16 14.60
CA ARG A 295 5.90 -13.03 14.89
C ARG A 295 6.82 -13.24 13.68
N PRO A 296 6.32 -13.48 12.44
CA PRO A 296 7.18 -13.62 11.27
C PRO A 296 7.98 -12.36 10.96
N ALA A 297 7.33 -11.20 10.94
CA ALA A 297 7.96 -9.91 10.66
C ALA A 297 8.96 -9.49 11.75
N VAL A 298 8.59 -9.58 13.03
CA VAL A 298 9.49 -9.22 14.15
C VAL A 298 10.76 -10.07 14.13
N LYS A 299 10.65 -11.38 13.87
CA LYS A 299 11.82 -12.27 13.74
C LYS A 299 12.69 -11.95 12.52
N ALA A 300 12.11 -11.39 11.45
CA ALA A 300 12.87 -10.98 10.28
C ALA A 300 13.70 -9.71 10.56
N GLU A 301 13.16 -8.76 11.33
CA GLU A 301 13.89 -7.55 11.72
C GLU A 301 15.11 -7.86 12.62
N SER A 302 15.03 -8.89 13.49
CA SER A 302 16.12 -9.28 14.38
C SER A 302 17.31 -9.98 13.69
N VAL A 303 17.22 -10.31 12.41
CA VAL A 303 18.31 -11.04 11.69
C VAL A 303 19.56 -10.16 11.46
N LYS A 304 19.46 -8.83 11.61
CA LYS A 304 20.61 -7.90 11.49
C LYS A 304 21.66 -8.08 12.61
N GLU A 305 21.31 -8.61 13.78
CA GLU A 305 22.26 -8.71 14.91
C GLU A 305 23.25 -9.88 14.79
N VAL A 306 22.89 -10.99 14.15
CA VAL A 306 23.70 -12.24 14.20
C VAL A 306 24.92 -12.22 13.25
N ARG A 307 24.92 -11.38 12.20
CA ARG A 307 26.06 -11.30 11.26
C ARG A 307 27.23 -10.45 11.78
N VAL A 308 26.98 -9.53 12.71
CA VAL A 308 28.04 -8.69 13.30
C VAL A 308 28.77 -9.44 14.42
N GLU A 309 28.06 -10.22 15.24
CA GLU A 309 28.69 -11.00 16.31
C GLU A 309 29.57 -12.15 15.78
N ARG A 310 29.14 -12.86 14.73
CA ARG A 310 29.99 -13.91 14.10
C ARG A 310 31.23 -13.36 13.40
N ALA A 311 31.22 -12.10 12.96
CA ALA A 311 32.42 -11.46 12.41
C ALA A 311 33.44 -11.06 13.49
N MET A 312 33.01 -10.90 14.75
CA MET A 312 33.89 -10.60 15.89
C MET A 312 34.44 -11.88 16.55
N GLU A 313 33.71 -12.99 16.55
CA GLU A 313 34.19 -14.27 17.11
C GLU A 313 35.20 -15.01 16.22
N THR A 314 35.33 -14.64 14.93
CA THR A 314 36.33 -15.25 14.02
C THR A 314 37.65 -14.46 13.98
N ARG A 315 37.85 -13.49 14.88
CA ARG A 315 39.06 -12.67 15.02
C ARG A 315 39.77 -12.75 16.38
N LEU A 316 39.45 -13.76 17.18
CA LEU A 316 40.19 -14.16 18.39
C LEU A 316 40.79 -15.55 18.19
#